data_AF-A0A7L4KKK9-F1
#
_entry.id   AF-A0A7L4KKK9-F1
#
_cell.length_a   1.000
_cell.length_b   1.000
_cell.length_c   1.000
_cell.angle_alpha   90.00
_cell.angle_beta   90.00
_cell.angle_gamma   90.00
#
_symmetry.space_group_name_H-M   'P 1'
#
loop_
_entity.id
_entity.type
_entity.pdbx_description
1 polymer ?
#
loop_
_entity_poly.entity_id
_entity_poly.type
_entity_poly.pdbx_seq_one_letter_code
_entity_poly.pdbx_strand_id
1 'polypeptide(L)'
;ESPSLLLRDPGRPPPALLFGCQTGVGRTNLAMAMGALVLHHHRGAAQKPDFPHLPKTSPRDRLRVIQTFTEMVPKGQQIVEEVDGAIASCSEMHDMKEAIYEYKKKLEGIGEDYQIQGSSTKEYFLQRTLQSLERYFYLIAFNYYLHEQYPLGFALSFSRWMCRHPELYRLQAGMNCAELTVTAELVTKGARVLVADERFCPDVLSTAKEMSVANFRRVPKMPIYGTAQPSSKTLGSVLRYLTDAKRKHSRIVWINLREEAVLEGNEQIYTLREPGLLEELIPVPGASPQQLEKLEAALKGDLLKCQKWLEVYLEAEKQMKMFKSCLTTQEIFSQQKNSCQGLTYRRIPIPDFCAPKEQDFDRLLEAMKSALAEDSRAAFVFNCSSGRGRTTTAMVIAVLTLWHFNGIPEMSEEEIVSVPDAKYTKGEFEVVMKVVQLLPDGHRMKKEVDMALDTVSETMTPMHYHLREIIICTYRQGKSGKDERETQMLQLRSLQYLERYIFLILFNAYLHLEKKDSWQRPFSLWMREVAAVAGVYEVLNELGFPELESLEGKALCTLRGRWQAQGATSRPFRGDFV
;
A
#
# COMPACT_ATOMS: atom_id res chain seq x y z
N GLU A 1 -12.88 35.26 -10.69
CA GLU A 1 -14.03 35.48 -11.57
C GLU A 1 -14.61 34.13 -11.94
N SER A 2 -15.80 33.80 -11.45
CA SER A 2 -16.46 32.51 -11.72
C SER A 2 -17.32 32.66 -12.98
N PRO A 3 -16.95 32.08 -14.12
CA PRO A 3 -17.79 32.16 -15.30
C PRO A 3 -18.98 31.22 -15.07
N SER A 4 -20.15 31.80 -14.84
CA SER A 4 -21.47 31.46 -15.42
C SER A 4 -21.67 30.10 -16.13
N LEU A 5 -21.18 28.99 -15.58
CA LEU A 5 -21.32 27.63 -16.13
C LEU A 5 -22.64 26.95 -15.74
N LEU A 6 -23.41 27.55 -14.83
CA LEU A 6 -24.81 27.19 -14.68
C LEU A 6 -25.61 27.88 -15.78
N LEU A 7 -25.54 27.30 -16.98
CA LEU A 7 -26.52 27.44 -18.06
C LEU A 7 -27.89 26.96 -17.56
N ARG A 8 -28.47 27.66 -16.58
CA ARG A 8 -29.88 27.57 -16.22
C ARG A 8 -30.65 28.54 -17.10
N ASP A 9 -30.62 28.31 -18.42
CA ASP A 9 -31.72 28.77 -19.25
C ASP A 9 -32.63 27.56 -19.50
N PRO A 10 -33.56 27.25 -18.58
CA PRO A 10 -34.41 26.07 -18.65
C PRO A 10 -35.28 26.00 -19.92
N GLY A 11 -35.30 27.06 -20.73
CA GLY A 11 -36.01 27.13 -22.01
C GLY A 11 -35.17 26.82 -23.26
N ARG A 12 -33.84 26.64 -23.16
CA ARG A 12 -32.99 26.36 -24.33
C ARG A 12 -32.51 24.90 -24.36
N PRO A 13 -32.55 24.23 -25.53
CA PRO A 13 -31.98 22.90 -25.65
C PRO A 13 -30.45 22.94 -25.40
N PRO A 14 -29.86 21.89 -24.82
CA PRO A 14 -28.42 21.83 -24.60
C PRO A 14 -27.67 21.86 -25.95
N PRO A 15 -26.41 22.34 -25.96
CA PRO A 15 -25.60 22.35 -27.18
C PRO A 15 -25.35 20.92 -27.69
N ALA A 16 -25.28 20.77 -29.01
CA ALA A 16 -24.81 19.53 -29.63
C ALA A 16 -23.30 19.36 -29.38
N LEU A 17 -22.91 18.20 -28.86
CA LEU A 17 -21.50 17.85 -28.63
C LEU A 17 -21.04 16.90 -29.72
N LEU A 18 -20.04 17.30 -30.51
CA LEU A 18 -19.43 16.48 -31.55
C LEU A 18 -18.01 16.08 -31.11
N PHE A 19 -17.75 14.78 -31.10
CA PHE A 19 -16.45 14.22 -30.70
C PHE A 19 -15.83 13.44 -31.86
N GLY A 20 -14.50 13.54 -32.02
CA GLY A 20 -13.77 12.88 -33.09
C GLY A 20 -12.40 12.39 -32.65
N CYS A 21 -11.94 11.32 -33.28
CA CYS A 21 -10.58 10.80 -33.19
C CYS A 21 -10.19 10.22 -34.56
N GLN A 22 -8.96 9.71 -34.72
CA GLN A 22 -8.46 9.29 -36.03
C GLN A 22 -9.29 8.18 -36.69
N THR A 23 -9.93 7.30 -35.90
CA THR A 23 -10.78 6.21 -36.41
C THR A 23 -12.25 6.39 -36.10
N GLY A 24 -12.64 7.45 -35.38
CA GLY A 24 -14.00 7.58 -34.84
C GLY A 24 -14.37 6.54 -33.77
N VAL A 25 -13.42 5.70 -33.32
CA VAL A 25 -13.65 4.59 -32.38
C VAL A 25 -12.74 4.70 -31.15
N GLY A 26 -13.21 4.23 -29.99
CA GLY A 26 -12.46 4.17 -28.74
C GLY A 26 -12.40 5.52 -28.04
N ARG A 27 -11.52 6.42 -28.48
CA ARG A 27 -11.42 7.79 -27.92
C ARG A 27 -12.71 8.59 -28.13
N THR A 28 -13.34 8.43 -29.29
CA THR A 28 -14.64 9.05 -29.60
C THR A 28 -15.72 8.50 -28.68
N ASN A 29 -15.85 7.18 -28.54
CA ASN A 29 -16.85 6.57 -27.65
C ASN A 29 -16.68 7.00 -26.19
N LEU A 30 -15.43 7.07 -25.70
CA LEU A 30 -15.12 7.57 -24.37
C LEU A 30 -15.58 9.03 -24.19
N ALA A 31 -15.26 9.90 -25.13
CA ALA A 31 -15.66 11.30 -25.08
C ALA A 31 -17.19 11.49 -25.20
N MET A 32 -17.85 10.68 -26.05
CA MET A 32 -19.31 10.64 -26.14
C MET A 32 -19.95 10.21 -24.82
N ALA A 33 -19.44 9.17 -24.16
CA ALA A 33 -19.93 8.74 -22.86
C ALA A 33 -19.75 9.84 -21.79
N MET A 34 -18.60 10.52 -21.75
CA MET A 34 -18.40 11.69 -20.87
C MET A 34 -19.40 12.81 -21.17
N GLY A 35 -19.63 13.13 -22.44
CA GLY A 35 -20.61 14.14 -22.86
C GLY A 35 -22.04 13.76 -22.47
N ALA A 36 -22.42 12.49 -22.64
CA ALA A 36 -23.72 11.97 -22.23
C ALA A 36 -23.93 12.10 -20.72
N LEU A 37 -22.91 11.81 -19.91
CA LEU A 37 -22.96 12.00 -18.45
C LEU A 37 -23.13 13.47 -18.07
N VAL A 38 -22.37 14.39 -18.69
CA VAL A 38 -22.53 15.84 -18.44
C VAL A 38 -23.94 16.32 -18.78
N LEU A 39 -24.49 15.88 -19.91
CA LEU A 39 -25.85 16.20 -20.34
C LEU A 39 -26.91 15.59 -19.41
N HIS A 40 -26.67 14.41 -18.86
CA HIS A 40 -27.53 13.77 -17.88
C HIS A 40 -27.68 14.65 -16.61
N HIS A 41 -26.57 15.10 -16.05
CA HIS A 41 -26.58 16.03 -14.89
C HIS A 41 -27.23 17.38 -15.22
N HIS A 42 -27.11 17.84 -16.46
CA HIS A 42 -27.75 19.08 -16.91
C HIS A 42 -29.28 19.02 -17.00
N ARG A 43 -29.85 17.87 -17.41
CA ARG A 43 -31.31 17.68 -17.50
C ARG A 43 -31.99 17.53 -16.13
N GLY A 44 -31.21 17.32 -15.07
CA GLY A 44 -31.66 17.19 -13.69
C GLY A 44 -32.26 15.83 -13.35
N ALA A 45 -32.12 15.39 -12.09
CA ALA A 45 -32.56 14.10 -11.55
C ALA A 45 -34.10 13.86 -11.58
N ALA A 46 -34.88 14.78 -12.15
CA ALA A 46 -36.35 14.69 -12.23
C ALA A 46 -36.84 13.81 -13.40
N GLN A 47 -35.99 13.53 -14.38
CA GLN A 47 -36.27 12.55 -15.43
C GLN A 47 -35.54 11.24 -15.07
N LYS A 48 -36.28 10.13 -15.01
CA LYS A 48 -35.65 8.81 -14.96
C LYS A 48 -34.64 8.71 -16.12
N PRO A 49 -33.46 8.13 -15.91
CA PRO A 49 -32.52 7.94 -17.00
C PRO A 49 -33.20 7.22 -18.15
N ASP A 50 -33.23 7.83 -19.34
CA ASP A 50 -33.56 7.18 -20.63
C ASP A 50 -32.38 6.30 -21.08
N PHE A 51 -31.68 5.67 -20.14
CA PHE A 51 -30.67 4.67 -20.44
C PHE A 51 -31.36 3.32 -20.60
N PRO A 52 -30.97 2.51 -21.59
CA PRO A 52 -31.54 1.19 -21.77
C PRO A 52 -31.38 0.36 -20.48
N HIS A 53 -32.45 -0.28 -20.02
CA HIS A 53 -32.39 -1.22 -18.89
C HIS A 53 -31.51 -2.41 -19.27
N LEU A 54 -30.28 -2.43 -18.78
CA LEU A 54 -29.36 -3.54 -18.96
C LEU A 54 -29.77 -4.73 -18.06
N PRO A 55 -29.61 -5.98 -18.53
CA PRO A 55 -29.83 -7.15 -17.70
C PRO A 55 -28.88 -7.15 -16.50
N LYS A 56 -29.35 -7.61 -15.34
CA LYS A 56 -28.53 -7.71 -14.12
C LYS A 56 -27.32 -8.62 -14.41
N THR A 57 -26.12 -8.06 -14.35
CA THR A 57 -24.85 -8.81 -14.43
C THR A 57 -24.80 -9.85 -13.31
N SER A 58 -24.39 -11.07 -13.65
CA SER A 58 -24.27 -12.14 -12.66
C SER A 58 -23.21 -11.75 -11.60
N PRO A 59 -23.34 -12.18 -10.34
CA PRO A 59 -22.34 -11.89 -9.30
C PRO A 59 -20.93 -12.38 -9.65
N ARG A 60 -20.80 -13.39 -10.52
CA ARG A 60 -19.51 -13.94 -10.98
C ARG A 60 -18.82 -13.06 -12.04
N ASP A 61 -19.54 -12.12 -12.66
CA ASP A 61 -19.01 -11.23 -13.70
C ASP A 61 -18.62 -9.84 -13.16
N ARG A 62 -18.77 -9.61 -11.85
CA ARG A 62 -18.50 -8.31 -11.23
C ARG A 62 -17.00 -8.15 -10.96
N LEU A 63 -16.41 -7.15 -11.62
CA LEU A 63 -15.03 -6.74 -11.41
C LEU A 63 -14.85 -6.21 -9.98
N ARG A 64 -13.95 -6.80 -9.20
CA ARG A 64 -13.77 -6.50 -7.77
C ARG A 64 -13.48 -5.01 -7.50
N VAL A 65 -12.71 -4.36 -8.37
CA VAL A 65 -12.42 -2.91 -8.25
C VAL A 65 -13.70 -2.08 -8.30
N ILE A 66 -14.66 -2.45 -9.14
CA ILE A 66 -15.94 -1.75 -9.30
C ILE A 66 -16.84 -2.03 -8.10
N GLN A 67 -16.89 -3.27 -7.64
CA GLN A 67 -17.60 -3.60 -6.41
C GLN A 67 -17.06 -2.81 -5.22
N THR A 68 -15.73 -2.75 -5.07
CA THR A 68 -15.10 -2.01 -3.97
C THR A 68 -15.45 -0.52 -4.04
N PHE A 69 -15.49 0.07 -5.24
CA PHE A 69 -15.98 1.43 -5.43
C PHE A 69 -17.44 1.59 -4.99
N THR A 70 -18.33 0.69 -5.39
CA THR A 70 -19.76 0.77 -5.04
C THR A 70 -20.03 0.70 -3.54
N GLU A 71 -19.20 -0.03 -2.80
CA GLU A 71 -19.29 -0.18 -1.34
C GLU A 71 -18.70 1.04 -0.60
N MET A 72 -17.73 1.71 -1.22
CA MET A 72 -17.00 2.83 -0.63
C MET A 72 -17.73 4.17 -0.77
N VAL A 73 -18.47 4.36 -1.87
CA VAL A 73 -19.04 5.65 -2.25
C VAL A 73 -20.56 5.68 -2.03
N PRO A 74 -21.11 6.75 -1.42
CA PRO A 74 -22.57 6.93 -1.32
C PRO A 74 -23.23 6.91 -2.71
N LYS A 75 -24.32 6.14 -2.87
CA LYS A 75 -24.99 5.92 -4.17
C LYS A 75 -24.05 5.34 -5.24
N GLY A 76 -22.97 4.66 -4.87
CA GLY A 76 -21.99 4.11 -5.81
C GLY A 76 -22.61 3.19 -6.87
N GLN A 77 -23.59 2.36 -6.50
CA GLN A 77 -24.31 1.51 -7.46
C GLN A 77 -25.05 2.34 -8.53
N GLN A 78 -25.73 3.41 -8.13
CA GLN A 78 -26.42 4.32 -9.05
C GLN A 78 -25.42 4.99 -10.01
N ILE A 79 -24.28 5.46 -9.49
CA ILE A 79 -23.23 6.10 -10.30
C ILE A 79 -22.71 5.15 -11.39
N VAL A 80 -22.53 3.86 -11.05
CA VAL A 80 -22.10 2.83 -12.00
C VAL A 80 -23.18 2.56 -13.05
N GLU A 81 -24.46 2.46 -12.65
CA GLU A 81 -25.58 2.24 -13.57
C GLU A 81 -25.76 3.38 -14.58
N GLU A 82 -25.56 4.63 -14.16
CA GLU A 82 -25.58 5.80 -15.06
C GLU A 82 -24.45 5.75 -16.10
N VAL A 83 -23.25 5.32 -15.69
CA VAL A 83 -22.11 5.14 -16.60
C VAL A 83 -22.35 4.00 -17.57
N ASP A 84 -22.89 2.89 -17.09
CA ASP A 84 -23.28 1.75 -17.92
C ASP A 84 -24.29 2.15 -18.99
N GLY A 85 -25.28 2.94 -18.59
CA GLY A 85 -26.26 3.53 -19.50
C GLY A 85 -25.62 4.43 -20.56
N ALA A 86 -24.73 5.33 -20.14
CA ALA A 86 -24.03 6.22 -21.06
C ALA A 86 -23.14 5.47 -22.06
N ILE A 87 -22.46 4.41 -21.62
CA ILE A 87 -21.65 3.54 -22.48
C ILE A 87 -22.56 2.82 -23.48
N ALA A 88 -23.68 2.24 -23.03
CA ALA A 88 -24.61 1.52 -23.90
C ALA A 88 -25.23 2.42 -24.98
N SER A 89 -25.53 3.69 -24.67
CA SER A 89 -25.99 4.67 -25.66
C SER A 89 -24.92 5.05 -26.69
N CYS A 90 -23.64 4.77 -26.40
CA CYS A 90 -22.49 5.15 -27.22
C CYS A 90 -21.76 3.92 -27.80
N SER A 91 -22.33 2.71 -27.73
CA SER A 91 -21.61 1.46 -28.00
C SER A 91 -21.70 0.94 -29.43
N GLU A 92 -22.43 1.60 -30.34
CA GLU A 92 -22.68 1.13 -31.73
C GLU A 92 -21.40 0.69 -32.46
N MET A 93 -20.31 1.46 -32.31
CA MET A 93 -19.03 1.16 -32.94
C MET A 93 -18.06 0.38 -32.04
N HIS A 94 -18.20 0.52 -30.71
CA HIS A 94 -17.31 -0.09 -29.73
C HIS A 94 -17.91 -0.03 -28.32
N ASP A 95 -18.14 -1.20 -27.73
CA ASP A 95 -18.51 -1.31 -26.32
C ASP A 95 -17.26 -1.53 -25.46
N MET A 96 -16.97 -0.55 -24.60
CA MET A 96 -15.81 -0.59 -23.72
C MET A 96 -15.93 -1.70 -22.66
N LYS A 97 -17.14 -2.02 -22.19
CA LYS A 97 -17.35 -3.04 -21.17
C LYS A 97 -17.19 -4.43 -21.77
N GLU A 98 -17.80 -4.69 -22.92
CA GLU A 98 -17.62 -5.96 -23.62
C GLU A 98 -16.14 -6.21 -23.94
N ALA A 99 -15.39 -5.17 -24.33
CA ALA A 99 -13.96 -5.28 -24.57
C ALA A 99 -13.17 -5.74 -23.32
N ILE A 100 -13.55 -5.33 -22.11
CA ILE A 100 -12.92 -5.81 -20.86
C ILE A 100 -13.14 -7.32 -20.72
N TYR A 101 -14.38 -7.78 -20.89
CA TYR A 101 -14.72 -9.20 -20.73
C TYR A 101 -14.14 -10.08 -21.84
N GLU A 102 -14.04 -9.58 -23.07
CA GLU A 102 -13.35 -10.28 -24.16
C GLU A 102 -11.87 -10.48 -23.86
N TYR A 103 -11.16 -9.43 -23.40
CA TYR A 103 -9.74 -9.55 -23.07
C TYR A 103 -9.52 -10.41 -21.83
N LYS A 104 -10.37 -10.30 -20.81
CA LYS A 104 -10.39 -11.19 -19.65
C LYS A 104 -10.53 -12.66 -20.08
N LYS A 105 -11.53 -12.97 -20.90
CA LYS A 105 -11.78 -14.34 -21.38
C LYS A 105 -10.59 -14.89 -22.18
N LYS A 106 -9.97 -14.05 -23.02
CA LYS A 106 -8.75 -14.42 -23.76
C LYS A 106 -7.58 -14.67 -22.81
N LEU A 107 -7.38 -13.81 -21.80
CA LEU A 107 -6.34 -13.96 -20.79
C LEU A 107 -6.47 -15.29 -20.02
N GLU A 108 -7.67 -15.57 -19.50
CA GLU A 108 -7.98 -16.76 -18.70
C GLU A 108 -7.94 -18.05 -19.55
N GLY A 109 -8.21 -17.94 -20.85
CA GLY A 109 -8.14 -19.06 -21.80
C GLY A 109 -6.72 -19.49 -22.19
N ILE A 110 -5.68 -18.74 -21.81
CA ILE A 110 -4.29 -19.10 -22.15
C ILE A 110 -3.77 -20.13 -21.14
N GLY A 111 -3.59 -21.36 -21.61
CA GLY A 111 -2.95 -22.44 -20.85
C GLY A 111 -1.45 -22.17 -20.61
N GLU A 112 -0.63 -22.53 -21.59
CA GLU A 112 0.81 -22.23 -21.59
C GLU A 112 1.08 -20.83 -22.16
N ASP A 113 1.92 -20.07 -21.47
CA ASP A 113 2.25 -18.71 -21.90
C ASP A 113 3.32 -18.75 -22.99
N TYR A 114 2.93 -18.48 -24.23
CA TYR A 114 3.83 -18.41 -25.38
C TYR A 114 4.24 -16.97 -25.66
N GLN A 115 5.44 -16.81 -26.22
CA GLN A 115 6.02 -15.51 -26.56
C GLN A 115 5.58 -15.10 -27.97
N ILE A 116 5.01 -13.90 -28.13
CA ILE A 116 4.77 -13.26 -29.43
C ILE A 116 5.71 -12.07 -29.51
N GLN A 117 6.61 -12.05 -30.50
CA GLN A 117 7.59 -10.96 -30.70
C GLN A 117 8.42 -10.62 -29.44
N GLY A 118 8.73 -11.62 -28.61
CA GLY A 118 9.50 -11.46 -27.38
C GLY A 118 8.69 -10.94 -26.18
N SER A 119 7.36 -10.85 -26.29
CA SER A 119 6.45 -10.49 -25.19
C SER A 119 5.51 -11.63 -24.83
N SER A 120 5.22 -11.78 -23.54
CA SER A 120 4.24 -12.76 -23.03
C SER A 120 2.84 -12.46 -23.57
N THR A 121 2.17 -13.51 -24.08
CA THR A 121 0.79 -13.38 -24.55
C THR A 121 -0.16 -13.10 -23.39
N LYS A 122 0.08 -13.71 -22.22
CA LYS A 122 -0.67 -13.38 -21.00
C LYS A 122 -0.48 -11.93 -20.60
N GLU A 123 0.75 -11.43 -20.60
CA GLU A 123 1.04 -10.03 -20.27
C GLU A 123 0.34 -9.08 -21.25
N TYR A 124 0.36 -9.38 -22.55
CA TYR A 124 -0.36 -8.59 -23.55
C TYR A 124 -1.86 -8.47 -23.22
N PHE A 125 -2.55 -9.59 -22.99
CA PHE A 125 -3.98 -9.56 -22.69
C PHE A 125 -4.30 -8.98 -21.31
N LEU A 126 -3.41 -9.18 -20.32
CA LEU A 126 -3.52 -8.53 -19.01
C LEU A 126 -3.47 -7.01 -19.17
N GLN A 127 -2.47 -6.48 -19.87
CA GLN A 127 -2.35 -5.04 -20.10
C GLN A 127 -3.56 -4.48 -20.85
N ARG A 128 -4.08 -5.19 -21.86
CA ARG A 128 -5.30 -4.77 -22.58
C ARG A 128 -6.53 -4.77 -21.68
N THR A 129 -6.67 -5.77 -20.82
CA THR A 129 -7.75 -5.85 -19.82
C THR A 129 -7.67 -4.69 -18.84
N LEU A 130 -6.49 -4.44 -18.27
CA LEU A 130 -6.25 -3.36 -17.32
C LEU A 130 -6.47 -1.97 -17.94
N GLN A 131 -6.00 -1.74 -19.18
CA GLN A 131 -6.22 -0.46 -19.88
C GLN A 131 -7.70 -0.18 -20.16
N SER A 132 -8.47 -1.20 -20.55
CA SER A 132 -9.91 -1.04 -20.77
C SER A 132 -10.66 -0.80 -19.45
N LEU A 133 -10.30 -1.54 -18.40
CA LEU A 133 -10.86 -1.36 -17.07
C LEU A 133 -10.51 0.00 -16.48
N GLU A 134 -9.30 0.49 -16.71
CA GLU A 134 -8.87 1.82 -16.29
C GLU A 134 -9.75 2.91 -16.89
N ARG A 135 -10.05 2.84 -18.19
CA ARG A 135 -10.94 3.82 -18.86
C ARG A 135 -12.36 3.76 -18.31
N TYR A 136 -12.88 2.56 -18.08
CA TYR A 136 -14.20 2.37 -17.49
C TYR A 136 -14.26 2.93 -16.06
N PHE A 137 -13.24 2.67 -15.24
CA PHE A 137 -13.14 3.23 -13.90
C PHE A 137 -13.03 4.76 -13.93
N TYR A 138 -12.32 5.35 -14.90
CA TYR A 138 -12.28 6.80 -15.06
C TYR A 138 -13.65 7.40 -15.40
N LEU A 139 -14.48 6.73 -16.19
CA LEU A 139 -15.86 7.18 -16.42
C LEU A 139 -16.68 7.16 -15.12
N ILE A 140 -16.49 6.13 -14.29
CA ILE A 140 -17.12 6.03 -12.96
C ILE A 140 -16.65 7.14 -12.03
N ALA A 141 -15.34 7.35 -11.92
CA ALA A 141 -14.78 8.44 -11.12
C ALA A 141 -15.22 9.81 -11.64
N PHE A 142 -15.30 9.99 -12.96
CA PHE A 142 -15.79 11.23 -13.57
C PHE A 142 -17.26 11.46 -13.29
N ASN A 143 -18.12 10.43 -13.37
CA ASN A 143 -19.51 10.59 -13.00
C ASN A 143 -19.68 10.89 -11.51
N TYR A 144 -18.88 10.25 -10.64
CA TYR A 144 -18.86 10.59 -9.23
C TYR A 144 -18.47 12.06 -8.99
N TYR A 145 -17.44 12.55 -9.69
CA TYR A 145 -17.09 13.96 -9.71
C TYR A 145 -18.24 14.85 -10.17
N LEU A 146 -19.02 14.46 -11.18
CA LEU A 146 -20.19 15.23 -11.63
C LEU A 146 -21.25 15.31 -10.53
N HIS A 147 -21.55 14.20 -9.84
CA HIS A 147 -22.49 14.21 -8.70
C HIS A 147 -22.09 15.20 -7.60
N GLU A 148 -20.79 15.31 -7.30
CA GLU A 148 -20.32 16.22 -6.25
C GLU A 148 -20.12 17.66 -6.73
N GLN A 149 -19.55 17.86 -7.91
CA GLN A 149 -19.07 19.17 -8.36
C GLN A 149 -20.07 19.90 -9.26
N TYR A 150 -21.01 19.21 -9.90
CA TYR A 150 -22.05 19.87 -10.70
C TYR A 150 -22.92 20.81 -9.85
N PRO A 151 -23.42 20.41 -8.66
CA PRO A 151 -24.17 21.32 -7.78
C PRO A 151 -23.34 22.49 -7.25
N LEU A 152 -22.01 22.32 -7.19
CA LEU A 152 -21.06 23.32 -6.70
C LEU A 152 -20.49 24.22 -7.81
N GLY A 153 -20.98 24.08 -9.05
CA GLY A 153 -20.50 24.87 -10.18
C GLY A 153 -19.03 24.60 -10.55
N PHE A 154 -18.56 23.36 -10.36
CA PHE A 154 -17.18 22.93 -10.63
C PHE A 154 -16.12 23.74 -9.88
N ALA A 155 -16.35 23.98 -8.58
CA ALA A 155 -15.39 24.65 -7.70
C ALA A 155 -13.99 23.99 -7.70
N LEU A 156 -13.93 22.68 -7.95
CA LEU A 156 -12.70 21.95 -8.22
C LEU A 156 -12.71 21.41 -9.65
N SER A 157 -11.56 21.45 -10.33
CA SER A 157 -11.36 20.66 -11.55
C SER A 157 -11.31 19.17 -11.22
N PHE A 158 -11.61 18.31 -12.20
CA PHE A 158 -11.52 16.85 -12.03
C PHE A 158 -10.15 16.39 -11.50
N SER A 159 -9.05 16.98 -12.00
CA SER A 159 -7.70 16.65 -11.55
C SER A 159 -7.45 16.99 -10.08
N ARG A 160 -7.87 18.19 -9.64
CA ARG A 160 -7.75 18.60 -8.22
C ARG A 160 -8.67 17.78 -7.32
N TRP A 161 -9.87 17.49 -7.80
CA TRP A 161 -10.83 16.65 -7.08
C TRP A 161 -10.32 15.21 -6.92
N MET A 162 -9.73 14.60 -7.95
CA MET A 162 -9.12 13.27 -7.87
C MET A 162 -7.98 13.22 -6.84
N CYS A 163 -7.18 14.28 -6.73
CA CYS A 163 -6.13 14.37 -5.70
C CYS A 163 -6.71 14.35 -4.28
N ARG A 164 -7.89 14.94 -4.07
CA ARG A 164 -8.60 14.92 -2.77
C ARG A 164 -9.32 13.60 -2.48
N HIS A 165 -9.36 12.69 -3.46
CA HIS A 165 -9.94 11.34 -3.35
C HIS A 165 -8.85 10.28 -3.64
N PRO A 166 -7.77 10.24 -2.83
CA PRO A 166 -6.63 9.33 -3.03
C PRO A 166 -7.04 7.85 -3.08
N GLU A 167 -8.11 7.46 -2.40
CA GLU A 167 -8.67 6.12 -2.45
C GLU A 167 -9.02 5.66 -3.87
N LEU A 168 -9.41 6.59 -4.76
CA LEU A 168 -9.68 6.28 -6.18
C LEU A 168 -8.40 5.91 -6.92
N TYR A 169 -7.29 6.64 -6.69
CA TYR A 169 -5.99 6.27 -7.25
C TYR A 169 -5.48 4.92 -6.74
N ARG A 170 -5.76 4.58 -5.47
CA ARG A 170 -5.39 3.28 -4.90
C ARG A 170 -6.21 2.14 -5.46
N LEU A 171 -7.52 2.34 -5.67
CA LEU A 171 -8.37 1.36 -6.35
C LEU A 171 -7.84 1.08 -7.75
N GLN A 172 -7.46 2.13 -8.48
CA GLN A 172 -6.89 2.02 -9.81
C GLN A 172 -5.53 1.29 -9.82
N ALA A 173 -4.65 1.62 -8.87
CA ALA A 173 -3.37 0.93 -8.73
C ALA A 173 -3.53 -0.55 -8.33
N GLY A 174 -4.61 -0.91 -7.64
CA GLY A 174 -4.94 -2.25 -7.17
C GLY A 174 -5.85 -3.08 -8.09
N MET A 175 -6.03 -2.68 -9.36
CA MET A 175 -6.94 -3.37 -10.29
C MET A 175 -6.53 -4.81 -10.58
N ASN A 176 -5.24 -5.15 -10.54
CA ASN A 176 -4.79 -6.53 -10.65
C ASN A 176 -4.93 -7.26 -9.30
N CYS A 177 -6.06 -7.95 -9.13
CA CYS A 177 -6.37 -8.72 -7.94
C CYS A 177 -6.12 -10.24 -8.11
N ALA A 178 -5.40 -10.66 -9.16
CA ALA A 178 -5.34 -12.08 -9.53
C ALA A 178 -4.67 -12.97 -8.45
N GLU A 179 -3.71 -12.42 -7.70
CA GLU A 179 -3.08 -13.09 -6.55
C GLU A 179 -4.07 -13.58 -5.49
N LEU A 180 -5.26 -12.98 -5.39
CA LEU A 180 -6.29 -13.38 -4.42
C LEU A 180 -6.97 -14.71 -4.78
N THR A 181 -6.80 -15.17 -6.03
CA THR A 181 -7.39 -16.41 -6.55
C THR A 181 -6.35 -17.49 -6.82
N VAL A 182 -5.08 -17.18 -6.57
CA VAL A 182 -3.98 -18.12 -6.75
C VAL A 182 -4.15 -19.34 -5.85
N THR A 183 -3.99 -20.52 -6.43
CA THR A 183 -4.03 -21.78 -5.69
C THR A 183 -2.68 -22.08 -5.04
N ALA A 184 -2.72 -22.78 -3.90
CA ALA A 184 -1.53 -23.15 -3.15
C ALA A 184 -0.61 -24.16 -3.90
N GLU A 185 -1.13 -24.81 -4.94
CA GLU A 185 -0.39 -25.76 -5.79
C GLU A 185 0.75 -25.13 -6.62
N LEU A 186 0.86 -23.79 -6.69
CA LEU A 186 1.91 -23.14 -7.49
C LEU A 186 3.33 -23.54 -7.06
N VAL A 187 3.53 -23.83 -5.77
CA VAL A 187 4.85 -24.31 -5.29
C VAL A 187 5.06 -25.77 -5.69
N THR A 188 4.04 -26.62 -5.52
CA THR A 188 4.14 -28.06 -5.80
C THR A 188 4.22 -28.37 -7.30
N LYS A 189 3.75 -27.46 -8.15
CA LYS A 189 3.90 -27.49 -9.61
C LYS A 189 5.16 -26.78 -10.13
N GLY A 190 6.00 -26.23 -9.24
CA GLY A 190 7.24 -25.54 -9.62
C GLY A 190 7.05 -24.17 -10.29
N ALA A 191 5.83 -23.62 -10.27
CA ALA A 191 5.56 -22.27 -10.79
C ALA A 191 6.08 -21.17 -9.86
N ARG A 192 6.19 -21.46 -8.55
CA ARG A 192 6.81 -20.62 -7.52
C ARG A 192 7.79 -21.43 -6.69
N VAL A 193 8.71 -20.74 -6.06
CA VAL A 193 9.73 -21.34 -5.18
C VAL A 193 9.66 -20.75 -3.78
N LEU A 194 10.14 -21.51 -2.81
CA LEU A 194 10.29 -21.06 -1.43
C LEU A 194 11.72 -20.56 -1.21
N VAL A 195 11.85 -19.35 -0.67
CA VAL A 195 13.16 -18.75 -0.39
C VAL A 195 13.27 -18.47 1.11
N ALA A 196 14.36 -18.93 1.71
CA ALA A 196 14.62 -18.67 3.11
C ALA A 196 14.91 -17.19 3.35
N ASP A 197 14.28 -16.59 4.36
CA ASP A 197 14.36 -15.15 4.60
C ASP A 197 15.77 -14.66 4.90
N GLU A 198 16.59 -15.49 5.57
CA GLU A 198 17.99 -15.22 5.93
C GLU A 198 18.83 -14.77 4.73
N ARG A 199 18.50 -15.24 3.52
CA ARG A 199 19.19 -14.86 2.28
C ARG A 199 19.21 -13.34 2.03
N PHE A 200 18.09 -12.67 2.30
CA PHE A 200 17.90 -11.25 1.97
C PHE A 200 17.76 -10.36 3.21
N CYS A 201 17.86 -10.93 4.40
CA CYS A 201 17.65 -10.25 5.66
C CYS A 201 18.95 -10.24 6.49
N PRO A 202 19.97 -9.44 6.10
CA PRO A 202 21.22 -9.40 6.83
C PRO A 202 21.00 -8.92 8.26
N ASP A 203 21.73 -9.53 9.20
CA ASP A 203 21.74 -9.17 10.61
C ASP A 203 22.71 -8.00 10.86
N VAL A 204 22.27 -6.80 10.51
CA VAL A 204 23.05 -5.56 10.62
C VAL A 204 23.43 -5.27 12.08
N LEU A 205 22.53 -5.58 13.02
CA LEU A 205 22.78 -5.36 14.46
C LEU A 205 23.52 -6.51 15.13
N SER A 206 23.88 -7.57 14.38
CA SER A 206 24.60 -8.73 14.90
C SER A 206 23.92 -9.42 16.10
N THR A 207 22.58 -9.34 16.20
CA THR A 207 21.83 -9.88 17.33
C THR A 207 21.44 -11.34 17.19
N ALA A 208 21.64 -11.96 16.03
CA ALA A 208 21.29 -13.36 15.80
C ALA A 208 22.05 -14.29 16.75
N LYS A 209 23.28 -13.96 17.12
CA LYS A 209 24.07 -14.76 18.07
C LYS A 209 23.49 -14.72 19.50
N GLU A 210 23.01 -13.57 19.96
CA GLU A 210 22.49 -13.40 21.32
C GLU A 210 21.01 -13.76 21.43
N MET A 211 20.20 -13.29 20.48
CA MET A 211 18.74 -13.37 20.51
C MET A 211 18.17 -14.46 19.60
N SER A 212 19.02 -15.17 18.85
CA SER A 212 18.59 -16.15 17.83
C SER A 212 17.72 -15.55 16.72
N VAL A 213 17.73 -14.22 16.57
CA VAL A 213 17.00 -13.47 15.54
C VAL A 213 17.78 -12.24 15.11
N ALA A 214 17.72 -11.94 13.82
CA ALA A 214 18.39 -10.78 13.25
C ALA A 214 17.69 -9.47 13.66
N ASN A 215 18.49 -8.41 13.79
CA ASN A 215 18.04 -7.04 13.99
C ASN A 215 17.08 -6.82 15.18
N PHE A 216 17.21 -7.64 16.23
CA PHE A 216 16.49 -7.45 17.49
C PHE A 216 16.96 -6.18 18.19
N ARG A 217 16.04 -5.30 18.58
CA ARG A 217 16.38 -4.10 19.34
C ARG A 217 15.21 -3.61 20.19
N ARG A 218 15.54 -2.80 21.18
CA ARG A 218 14.58 -2.12 22.07
C ARG A 218 14.77 -0.62 21.94
N VAL A 219 13.68 0.13 21.88
CA VAL A 219 13.73 1.60 22.03
C VAL A 219 14.17 1.97 23.45
N PRO A 220 15.17 2.84 23.63
CA PRO A 220 15.68 3.20 24.96
C PRO A 220 14.57 3.60 25.92
N LYS A 221 14.56 3.00 27.12
CA LYS A 221 13.60 3.24 28.22
C LYS A 221 12.11 3.01 27.88
N MET A 222 11.76 2.52 26.69
CA MET A 222 10.37 2.28 26.28
C MET A 222 10.10 0.78 26.13
N PRO A 223 8.84 0.31 26.28
CA PRO A 223 8.48 -1.09 26.09
C PRO A 223 8.19 -1.39 24.60
N ILE A 224 9.01 -0.85 23.69
CA ILE A 224 8.88 -1.01 22.24
C ILE A 224 10.09 -1.78 21.71
N TYR A 225 9.84 -2.80 20.90
CA TYR A 225 10.85 -3.70 20.36
C TYR A 225 10.65 -3.91 18.85
N GLY A 226 11.75 -4.16 18.15
CA GLY A 226 11.75 -4.50 16.73
C GLY A 226 12.62 -5.71 16.45
N THR A 227 12.25 -6.54 15.47
CA THR A 227 13.01 -7.74 15.09
C THR A 227 12.74 -8.17 13.66
N ALA A 228 13.65 -8.95 13.06
CA ALA A 228 13.35 -9.76 11.89
C ALA A 228 12.34 -10.88 12.24
N GLN A 229 11.85 -11.60 11.22
CA GLN A 229 10.87 -12.67 11.38
C GLN A 229 11.44 -13.81 12.25
N PRO A 230 10.88 -14.11 13.43
CA PRO A 230 11.34 -15.23 14.25
C PRO A 230 10.76 -16.56 13.76
N SER A 231 11.50 -17.64 14.00
CA SER A 231 11.00 -19.02 14.00
C SER A 231 10.31 -19.37 15.32
N SER A 232 9.62 -20.51 15.40
CA SER A 232 8.97 -21.02 16.60
C SER A 232 9.95 -21.23 17.76
N LYS A 233 11.14 -21.74 17.45
CA LYS A 233 12.24 -21.91 18.41
C LYS A 233 12.73 -20.56 18.94
N THR A 234 12.98 -19.63 18.03
CA THR A 234 13.50 -18.29 18.33
C THR A 234 12.50 -17.44 19.11
N LEU A 235 11.22 -17.54 18.79
CA LEU A 235 10.14 -16.81 19.46
C LEU A 235 10.14 -17.10 20.98
N GLY A 236 10.33 -18.37 21.38
CA GLY A 236 10.43 -18.73 22.79
C GLY A 236 11.58 -18.04 23.53
N SER A 237 12.74 -17.85 22.87
CA SER A 237 13.87 -17.13 23.44
C SER A 237 13.60 -15.64 23.61
N VAL A 238 12.98 -15.00 22.62
CA VAL A 238 12.59 -13.59 22.70
C VAL A 238 11.56 -13.38 23.81
N LEU A 239 10.54 -14.24 23.92
CA LEU A 239 9.54 -14.13 24.98
C LEU A 239 10.17 -14.26 26.36
N ARG A 240 11.10 -15.21 26.57
CA ARG A 240 11.83 -15.36 27.82
C ARG A 240 12.64 -14.10 28.18
N TYR A 241 13.24 -13.44 27.20
CA TYR A 241 13.93 -12.16 27.39
C TYR A 241 12.96 -11.07 27.84
N LEU A 242 11.77 -10.99 27.23
CA LEU A 242 10.77 -9.95 27.52
C LEU A 242 10.12 -10.14 28.91
N THR A 243 9.94 -11.39 29.34
CA THR A 243 9.31 -11.74 30.62
C THR A 243 10.30 -11.92 31.77
N ASP A 244 11.59 -11.65 31.55
CA ASP A 244 12.62 -11.85 32.56
C ASP A 244 12.45 -10.95 33.80
N ALA A 245 13.24 -11.23 34.84
CA ALA A 245 13.18 -10.48 36.08
C ALA A 245 13.57 -8.99 35.96
N LYS A 246 14.19 -8.57 34.86
CA LYS A 246 14.60 -7.17 34.62
C LYS A 246 13.50 -6.37 33.91
N ARG A 247 12.83 -6.97 32.91
CA ARG A 247 11.83 -6.31 32.05
C ARG A 247 10.41 -6.53 32.58
N LYS A 248 10.11 -7.73 33.07
CA LYS A 248 8.84 -8.10 33.73
C LYS A 248 7.58 -7.77 32.92
N HIS A 249 7.62 -7.88 31.59
CA HIS A 249 6.44 -7.62 30.77
C HIS A 249 5.39 -8.74 30.95
N SER A 250 4.24 -8.38 31.51
CA SER A 250 3.09 -9.29 31.67
C SER A 250 2.23 -9.39 30.42
N ARG A 251 2.08 -8.26 29.70
CA ARG A 251 1.29 -8.13 28.47
C ARG A 251 2.22 -7.85 27.31
N ILE A 252 2.19 -8.69 26.27
CA ILE A 252 3.03 -8.53 25.08
C ILE A 252 2.12 -8.56 23.85
N VAL A 253 2.11 -7.47 23.09
CA VAL A 253 1.42 -7.37 21.80
C VAL A 253 2.45 -7.46 20.69
N TRP A 254 2.42 -8.58 19.97
CA TRP A 254 3.29 -8.85 18.84
C TRP A 254 2.57 -8.54 17.54
N ILE A 255 3.13 -7.64 16.73
CA ILE A 255 2.55 -7.15 15.48
C ILE A 255 3.46 -7.53 14.32
N ASN A 256 2.98 -8.43 13.48
CA ASN A 256 3.65 -8.80 12.23
C ASN A 256 3.16 -7.91 11.09
N LEU A 257 4.10 -7.28 10.37
CA LEU A 257 3.85 -6.23 9.39
C LEU A 257 3.86 -6.73 7.93
N ARG A 258 3.97 -8.05 7.72
CA ARG A 258 4.17 -8.64 6.40
C ARG A 258 2.88 -8.76 5.61
N GLU A 259 2.90 -8.32 4.35
CA GLU A 259 1.77 -8.40 3.40
C GLU A 259 1.89 -9.60 2.45
N GLU A 260 2.99 -10.33 2.55
CA GLU A 260 3.30 -11.55 1.82
C GLU A 260 3.08 -12.79 2.70
N ALA A 261 2.87 -13.96 2.07
CA ALA A 261 2.65 -15.22 2.78
C ALA A 261 3.96 -15.80 3.32
N VAL A 262 3.95 -16.24 4.59
CA VAL A 262 5.13 -16.72 5.31
C VAL A 262 4.84 -18.05 5.98
N LEU A 263 5.78 -18.99 5.87
CA LEU A 263 5.69 -20.32 6.48
C LEU A 263 7.00 -20.68 7.17
N GLU A 264 6.91 -21.40 8.28
CA GLU A 264 8.05 -22.14 8.84
C GLU A 264 7.99 -23.58 8.34
N GLY A 265 8.99 -24.03 7.58
CA GLY A 265 9.07 -25.41 7.10
C GLY A 265 10.38 -26.05 7.52
N ASN A 266 10.33 -27.23 8.16
CA ASN A 266 11.51 -27.88 8.73
C ASN A 266 12.37 -26.91 9.58
N GLU A 267 11.72 -26.16 10.48
CA GLU A 267 12.35 -25.16 11.39
C GLU A 267 12.94 -23.91 10.72
N GLN A 268 12.77 -23.73 9.41
CA GLN A 268 13.28 -22.57 8.67
C GLN A 268 12.13 -21.69 8.17
N ILE A 269 12.28 -20.37 8.25
CA ILE A 269 11.32 -19.41 7.71
C ILE A 269 11.50 -19.25 6.20
N TYR A 270 10.40 -19.43 5.46
CA TYR A 270 10.32 -19.32 4.01
C TYR A 270 9.25 -18.30 3.58
N THR A 271 9.54 -17.63 2.47
CA THR A 271 8.59 -16.77 1.76
C THR A 271 8.53 -17.17 0.28
N LEU A 272 7.37 -17.05 -0.34
CA LEU A 272 7.17 -17.37 -1.77
C LEU A 272 7.85 -16.33 -2.68
N ARG A 273 8.44 -16.81 -3.79
CA ARG A 273 9.04 -16.00 -4.86
C ARG A 273 8.75 -16.57 -6.24
N GLU A 274 8.86 -15.70 -7.25
CA GLU A 274 8.95 -16.12 -8.64
C GLU A 274 10.40 -16.57 -8.92
N PRO A 275 10.64 -17.70 -9.60
CA PRO A 275 11.99 -18.25 -9.80
C PRO A 275 13.00 -17.27 -10.43
N GLY A 276 12.54 -16.38 -11.30
CA GLY A 276 13.37 -15.36 -11.96
C GLY A 276 13.50 -14.03 -11.20
N LEU A 277 12.78 -13.84 -10.09
CA LEU A 277 12.72 -12.58 -9.33
C LEU A 277 12.78 -12.87 -7.82
N LEU A 278 13.87 -13.51 -7.37
CA LEU A 278 13.99 -13.99 -5.98
C LEU A 278 14.04 -12.85 -4.94
N GLU A 279 14.45 -11.64 -5.34
CA GLU A 279 14.50 -10.46 -4.48
C GLU A 279 13.13 -9.80 -4.27
N GLU A 280 12.19 -10.00 -5.20
CA GLU A 280 10.88 -9.36 -5.15
C GLU A 280 9.89 -10.16 -4.30
N LEU A 281 9.40 -9.54 -3.22
CA LEU A 281 8.29 -10.08 -2.44
C LEU A 281 7.02 -10.17 -3.30
N ILE A 282 6.18 -11.17 -3.03
CA ILE A 282 4.84 -11.28 -3.62
C ILE A 282 3.81 -10.78 -2.59
N PRO A 283 3.44 -9.49 -2.60
CA PRO A 283 2.32 -8.97 -1.83
C PRO A 283 1.02 -9.65 -2.26
N VAL A 284 0.11 -9.82 -1.30
CA VAL A 284 -1.27 -10.24 -1.56
C VAL A 284 -2.16 -8.99 -1.53
N PRO A 285 -2.57 -8.43 -2.69
CA PRO A 285 -3.24 -7.13 -2.75
C PRO A 285 -4.57 -7.11 -2.02
N GLY A 286 -4.80 -6.09 -1.19
CA GLY A 286 -6.11 -5.87 -0.55
C GLY A 286 -6.54 -7.03 0.37
N ALA A 287 -5.59 -7.84 0.84
CA ALA A 287 -5.88 -8.92 1.77
C ALA A 287 -6.16 -8.36 3.17
N SER A 288 -7.34 -8.68 3.69
CA SER A 288 -7.53 -8.72 5.14
C SER A 288 -6.53 -9.71 5.76
N PRO A 289 -6.09 -9.50 7.03
CA PRO A 289 -5.25 -10.47 7.73
C PRO A 289 -5.74 -11.92 7.60
N GLN A 290 -7.06 -12.12 7.64
CA GLN A 290 -7.72 -13.42 7.51
C GLN A 290 -7.52 -14.07 6.14
N GLN A 291 -7.48 -13.28 5.05
CA GLN A 291 -7.22 -13.80 3.70
C GLN A 291 -5.77 -14.29 3.58
N LEU A 292 -4.82 -13.55 4.15
CA LEU A 292 -3.41 -13.94 4.15
C LEU A 292 -3.18 -15.22 4.98
N GLU A 293 -3.79 -15.30 6.17
CA GLU A 293 -3.75 -16.49 7.03
C GLU A 293 -4.38 -17.72 6.34
N LYS A 294 -5.47 -17.53 5.59
CA LYS A 294 -6.10 -18.60 4.80
C LYS A 294 -5.17 -19.10 3.69
N LEU A 295 -4.47 -18.19 3.01
CA LEU A 295 -3.49 -18.55 1.99
C LEU A 295 -2.31 -19.33 2.61
N GLU A 296 -1.77 -18.86 3.74
CA GLU A 296 -0.72 -19.57 4.49
C GLU A 296 -1.18 -20.99 4.90
N ALA A 297 -2.41 -21.13 5.39
CA ALA A 297 -2.97 -22.43 5.77
C ALA A 297 -3.14 -23.38 4.57
N ALA A 298 -3.59 -22.86 3.42
CA ALA A 298 -3.71 -23.64 2.18
C ALA A 298 -2.33 -24.11 1.68
N LEU A 299 -1.35 -23.19 1.64
CA LEU A 299 0.04 -23.49 1.26
C LEU A 299 0.66 -24.54 2.16
N LYS A 300 0.49 -24.41 3.49
CA LYS A 300 0.92 -25.43 4.45
C LYS A 300 0.32 -26.80 4.11
N GLY A 301 -1.00 -26.85 3.90
CA GLY A 301 -1.71 -28.09 3.59
C GLY A 301 -1.16 -28.79 2.35
N ASP A 302 -0.90 -28.03 1.29
CA ASP A 302 -0.39 -28.56 0.02
C ASP A 302 1.06 -29.03 0.15
N LEU A 303 1.92 -28.28 0.84
CA LEU A 303 3.32 -28.68 1.08
C LEU A 303 3.40 -30.01 1.84
N LEU A 304 2.59 -30.17 2.89
CA LEU A 304 2.58 -31.40 3.70
C LEU A 304 1.95 -32.58 2.96
N LYS A 305 0.95 -32.36 2.09
CA LYS A 305 0.34 -33.42 1.28
C LYS A 305 1.23 -33.88 0.13
N CYS A 306 2.01 -32.97 -0.44
CA CYS A 306 2.79 -33.24 -1.64
C CYS A 306 3.82 -34.36 -1.42
N GLN A 307 4.51 -34.38 -0.27
CA GLN A 307 5.56 -35.37 0.05
C GLN A 307 6.59 -35.55 -1.09
N LYS A 308 6.88 -34.48 -1.84
CA LYS A 308 7.88 -34.44 -2.91
C LYS A 308 9.06 -33.58 -2.50
N TRP A 309 10.18 -33.79 -3.19
CA TRP A 309 11.32 -32.88 -3.17
C TRP A 309 10.95 -31.62 -3.97
N LEU A 310 10.91 -30.49 -3.30
CA LEU A 310 10.60 -29.19 -3.86
C LEU A 310 11.85 -28.34 -3.94
N GLU A 311 11.92 -27.50 -4.96
CA GLU A 311 12.97 -26.51 -5.10
C GLU A 311 12.81 -25.40 -4.06
N VAL A 312 13.88 -25.18 -3.31
CA VAL A 312 13.99 -24.11 -2.32
C VAL A 312 15.33 -23.39 -2.49
N TYR A 313 15.37 -22.13 -2.10
CA TYR A 313 16.62 -21.37 -2.05
C TYR A 313 17.00 -21.06 -0.61
N LEU A 314 18.23 -21.41 -0.28
CA LEU A 314 18.86 -21.19 1.03
C LEU A 314 20.15 -20.44 0.79
N GLU A 315 20.33 -19.31 1.44
CA GLU A 315 21.51 -18.45 1.23
C GLU A 315 21.74 -18.19 -0.28
N ALA A 316 22.91 -18.51 -0.83
CA ALA A 316 23.21 -18.35 -2.26
C ALA A 316 22.84 -19.58 -3.11
N GLU A 317 22.38 -20.68 -2.52
CA GLU A 317 22.28 -21.97 -3.18
C GLU A 317 20.83 -22.42 -3.45
N LYS A 318 20.67 -23.12 -4.57
CA LYS A 318 19.46 -23.88 -4.91
C LYS A 318 19.56 -25.26 -4.27
N GLN A 319 18.55 -25.65 -3.51
CA GLN A 319 18.47 -26.95 -2.85
C GLN A 319 17.11 -27.62 -3.11
N MET A 320 17.09 -28.94 -3.01
CA MET A 320 15.85 -29.70 -2.99
C MET A 320 15.51 -30.05 -1.55
N LYS A 321 14.30 -29.74 -1.09
CA LYS A 321 13.83 -30.11 0.25
C LYS A 321 12.46 -30.78 0.21
N MET A 322 12.31 -31.80 1.05
CA MET A 322 11.02 -32.39 1.38
C MET A 322 10.58 -31.87 2.75
N PHE A 323 9.37 -31.32 2.83
CA PHE A 323 8.83 -30.73 4.05
C PHE A 323 8.15 -31.79 4.91
N LYS A 324 8.73 -32.09 6.08
CA LYS A 324 8.18 -33.01 7.08
C LYS A 324 7.33 -32.28 8.10
N SER A 325 7.68 -31.02 8.40
CA SER A 325 6.91 -30.12 9.25
C SER A 325 6.70 -28.79 8.54
N CYS A 326 5.54 -28.17 8.77
CA CYS A 326 5.23 -26.85 8.27
C CYS A 326 4.23 -26.16 9.22
N LEU A 327 4.50 -24.92 9.60
CA LEU A 327 3.66 -24.08 10.45
C LEU A 327 3.38 -22.75 9.77
N THR A 328 2.15 -22.25 9.93
CA THR A 328 1.83 -20.87 9.57
C THR A 328 2.33 -19.90 10.63
N THR A 329 2.41 -18.61 10.29
CA THR A 329 2.79 -17.60 11.28
C THR A 329 1.84 -17.62 12.48
N GLN A 330 0.53 -17.72 12.23
CA GLN A 330 -0.50 -17.79 13.28
C GLN A 330 -0.28 -18.99 14.23
N GLU A 331 0.11 -20.13 13.70
CA GLU A 331 0.37 -21.35 14.49
C GLU A 331 1.62 -21.21 15.36
N ILE A 332 2.69 -20.62 14.82
CA ILE A 332 3.94 -20.34 15.56
C ILE A 332 3.64 -19.56 16.84
N PHE A 333 2.84 -18.49 16.74
CA PHE A 333 2.47 -17.68 17.90
C PHE A 333 1.47 -18.39 18.82
N SER A 334 0.53 -19.16 18.27
CA SER A 334 -0.47 -19.89 19.05
C SER A 334 0.17 -20.95 19.95
N GLN A 335 1.23 -21.62 19.50
CA GLN A 335 1.96 -22.61 20.31
C GLN A 335 2.61 -22.01 21.55
N GLN A 336 3.01 -20.73 21.51
CA GLN A 336 3.68 -20.06 22.63
C GLN A 336 2.74 -19.44 23.67
N LYS A 337 1.43 -19.41 23.40
CA LYS A 337 0.44 -18.87 24.35
C LYS A 337 0.40 -19.63 25.68
N ASN A 338 0.73 -20.92 25.69
CA ASN A 338 0.80 -21.72 26.91
C ASN A 338 1.94 -21.27 27.84
N SER A 339 3.07 -20.87 27.25
CA SER A 339 4.26 -20.40 27.98
C SER A 339 4.19 -18.91 28.35
N CYS A 340 3.42 -18.12 27.59
CA CYS A 340 3.24 -16.69 27.82
C CYS A 340 1.76 -16.31 27.62
N GLN A 341 0.97 -16.39 28.70
CA GLN A 341 -0.49 -16.16 28.64
C GLN A 341 -0.86 -14.73 28.19
N GLY A 342 -0.02 -13.73 28.49
CA GLY A 342 -0.25 -12.33 28.09
C GLY A 342 0.13 -11.99 26.65
N LEU A 343 0.58 -12.98 25.85
CA LEU A 343 0.96 -12.80 24.45
C LEU A 343 -0.28 -12.66 23.54
N THR A 344 -0.35 -11.56 22.80
CA THR A 344 -1.31 -11.37 21.71
C THR A 344 -0.58 -11.12 20.41
N TYR A 345 -0.89 -11.94 19.41
CA TYR A 345 -0.39 -11.78 18.06
C TYR A 345 -1.43 -11.08 17.18
N ARG A 346 -1.00 -10.12 16.38
CA ARG A 346 -1.79 -9.45 15.34
C ARG A 346 -0.99 -9.36 14.04
N ARG A 347 -1.67 -9.54 12.90
CA ARG A 347 -1.11 -9.32 11.56
C ARG A 347 -1.68 -8.02 11.00
N ILE A 348 -0.83 -7.06 10.68
CA ILE A 348 -1.19 -5.77 10.04
C ILE A 348 -0.33 -5.64 8.78
N PRO A 349 -0.83 -6.07 7.61
CA PRO A 349 -0.03 -6.11 6.38
C PRO A 349 0.26 -4.69 5.89
N ILE A 350 1.54 -4.29 5.92
CA ILE A 350 1.99 -2.98 5.44
C ILE A 350 2.83 -3.19 4.18
N PRO A 351 2.62 -2.37 3.11
CA PRO A 351 3.45 -2.40 1.92
C PRO A 351 4.94 -2.24 2.19
N ASP A 352 5.77 -3.06 1.56
CA ASP A 352 7.22 -2.85 1.68
C ASP A 352 7.66 -1.56 0.97
N PHE A 353 8.70 -0.92 1.49
CA PHE A 353 9.26 0.38 1.03
C PHE A 353 8.34 1.61 1.10
N CYS A 354 7.03 1.47 0.88
CA CYS A 354 6.07 2.57 0.85
C CYS A 354 5.77 3.13 2.26
N ALA A 355 5.10 4.28 2.30
CA ALA A 355 4.38 4.72 3.50
C ALA A 355 3.27 3.70 3.83
N PRO A 356 2.99 3.43 5.13
CA PRO A 356 1.77 2.72 5.50
C PRO A 356 0.54 3.46 4.97
N LYS A 357 -0.51 2.73 4.61
CA LYS A 357 -1.79 3.37 4.23
C LYS A 357 -2.38 4.01 5.48
N GLU A 358 -3.27 4.97 5.32
CA GLU A 358 -3.86 5.67 6.45
C GLU A 358 -4.60 4.70 7.40
N GLN A 359 -5.25 3.67 6.86
CA GLN A 359 -5.90 2.63 7.67
C GLN A 359 -4.91 1.75 8.44
N ASP A 360 -3.65 1.67 8.02
CA ASP A 360 -2.62 0.94 8.75
C ASP A 360 -2.20 1.70 10.02
N PHE A 361 -2.12 3.03 9.95
CA PHE A 361 -1.95 3.88 11.14
C PHE A 361 -3.12 3.71 12.12
N ASP A 362 -4.36 3.67 11.62
CA ASP A 362 -5.54 3.42 12.46
C ASP A 362 -5.44 2.09 13.22
N ARG A 363 -5.08 1.01 12.51
CA ARG A 363 -4.94 -0.33 13.10
C ARG A 363 -3.82 -0.39 14.12
N LEU A 364 -2.69 0.27 13.86
CA LEU A 364 -1.55 0.33 14.79
C LEU A 364 -1.93 1.11 16.05
N LEU A 365 -2.51 2.31 15.88
CA LEU A 365 -2.96 3.15 17.00
C LEU A 365 -4.00 2.42 17.84
N GLU A 366 -5.01 1.80 17.22
CA GLU A 366 -6.04 1.07 17.94
C GLU A 366 -5.46 -0.15 18.67
N ALA A 367 -4.55 -0.90 18.06
CA ALA A 367 -3.89 -2.02 18.74
C ALA A 367 -3.13 -1.58 20.00
N MET A 368 -2.52 -0.39 19.97
CA MET A 368 -1.84 0.19 21.13
C MET A 368 -2.83 0.71 22.17
N LYS A 369 -3.85 1.46 21.74
CA LYS A 369 -4.93 1.97 22.61
C LYS A 369 -5.59 0.85 23.39
N SER A 370 -6.04 -0.21 22.71
CA SER A 370 -6.71 -1.34 23.37
C SER A 370 -5.78 -2.00 24.39
N ALA A 371 -4.50 -2.20 24.05
CA ALA A 371 -3.55 -2.88 24.92
C ALA A 371 -3.16 -2.05 26.15
N LEU A 372 -2.97 -0.74 25.99
CA LEU A 372 -2.64 0.18 27.09
C LEU A 372 -3.82 0.39 28.05
N ALA A 373 -5.05 0.30 27.54
CA ALA A 373 -6.25 0.32 28.37
C ALA A 373 -6.36 -0.91 29.28
N GLU A 374 -5.88 -2.08 28.80
CA GLU A 374 -5.83 -3.32 29.59
C GLU A 374 -4.63 -3.34 30.56
N ASP A 375 -3.43 -2.98 30.09
CA ASP A 375 -2.21 -2.94 30.89
C ASP A 375 -1.33 -1.76 30.43
N SER A 376 -1.22 -0.73 31.27
CA SER A 376 -0.36 0.45 31.01
C SER A 376 1.13 0.12 30.80
N ARG A 377 1.57 -1.09 31.19
CA ARG A 377 2.94 -1.59 30.99
C ARG A 377 3.07 -2.57 29.83
N ALA A 378 2.05 -2.66 28.96
CA ALA A 378 2.10 -3.51 27.79
C ALA A 378 3.34 -3.25 26.92
N ALA A 379 3.99 -4.32 26.49
CA ALA A 379 5.10 -4.27 25.56
C ALA A 379 4.63 -4.52 24.13
N PHE A 380 5.19 -3.76 23.19
CA PHE A 380 4.90 -3.85 21.77
C PHE A 380 6.11 -4.38 21.02
N VAL A 381 5.94 -5.46 20.28
CA VAL A 381 6.98 -6.04 19.43
C VAL A 381 6.54 -5.99 17.98
N PHE A 382 7.35 -5.38 17.14
CA PHE A 382 7.09 -5.27 15.71
C PHE A 382 8.06 -6.13 14.92
N ASN A 383 7.57 -6.83 13.90
CA ASN A 383 8.44 -7.56 12.99
C ASN A 383 8.01 -7.44 11.53
N CYS A 384 8.98 -7.50 10.63
CA CYS A 384 8.79 -7.76 9.20
C CYS A 384 9.76 -8.86 8.76
N SER A 385 10.09 -8.97 7.47
CA SER A 385 11.10 -9.94 6.99
C SER A 385 12.45 -9.70 7.65
N SER A 386 13.02 -8.50 7.48
CA SER A 386 14.38 -8.15 7.91
C SER A 386 14.47 -7.38 9.23
N GLY A 387 13.35 -6.93 9.81
CA GLY A 387 13.39 -6.08 11.01
C GLY A 387 13.83 -4.63 10.76
N ARG A 388 13.93 -4.23 9.49
CA ARG A 388 14.35 -2.89 9.03
C ARG A 388 13.12 -2.04 8.69
N GLY A 389 12.85 -1.72 7.42
CA GLY A 389 11.93 -0.65 7.02
C GLY A 389 10.54 -0.63 7.63
N ARG A 390 9.73 -1.67 7.41
CA ARG A 390 8.38 -1.76 8.00
C ARG A 390 8.44 -1.74 9.53
N THR A 391 9.39 -2.47 10.13
CA THR A 391 9.58 -2.56 11.58
C THR A 391 9.96 -1.21 12.20
N THR A 392 10.98 -0.53 11.68
CA THR A 392 11.39 0.81 12.12
C THR A 392 10.23 1.79 12.01
N THR A 393 9.47 1.76 10.91
CA THR A 393 8.32 2.65 10.72
C THR A 393 7.26 2.45 11.79
N ALA A 394 6.88 1.20 12.08
CA ALA A 394 5.90 0.89 13.13
C ALA A 394 6.42 1.22 14.54
N MET A 395 7.73 1.04 14.79
CA MET A 395 8.36 1.45 16.05
C MET A 395 8.27 2.97 16.24
N VAL A 396 8.51 3.78 15.20
CA VAL A 396 8.40 5.25 15.27
C VAL A 396 6.94 5.66 15.54
N ILE A 397 5.98 5.04 14.84
CA ILE A 397 4.54 5.25 15.11
C ILE A 397 4.22 4.94 16.58
N ALA A 398 4.77 3.86 17.12
CA ALA A 398 4.58 3.47 18.50
C ALA A 398 5.24 4.45 19.50
N VAL A 399 6.43 4.96 19.20
CA VAL A 399 7.11 5.97 20.01
C VAL A 399 6.27 7.24 20.10
N LEU A 400 5.84 7.77 18.95
CA LEU A 400 4.98 8.95 18.87
C LEU A 400 3.68 8.72 19.67
N THR A 401 3.04 7.58 19.46
CA THR A 401 1.82 7.22 20.19
C THR A 401 2.06 7.22 21.70
N LEU A 402 3.10 6.53 22.20
CA LEU A 402 3.40 6.47 23.63
C LEU A 402 3.79 7.83 24.23
N TRP A 403 4.49 8.70 23.50
CA TRP A 403 4.75 10.07 23.95
C TRP A 403 3.46 10.87 24.10
N HIS A 404 2.49 10.65 23.22
CA HIS A 404 1.18 11.28 23.35
C HIS A 404 0.38 10.77 24.56
N PHE A 405 0.58 9.51 24.97
CA PHE A 405 0.01 8.98 26.22
C PHE A 405 0.74 9.45 27.48
N ASN A 406 2.07 9.43 27.47
CA ASN A 406 2.89 9.55 28.69
C ASN A 406 3.53 10.94 28.87
N GLY A 407 3.44 11.81 27.88
CA GLY A 407 4.17 13.06 27.79
C GLY A 407 5.30 12.98 26.76
N ILE A 408 5.44 14.04 25.99
CA ILE A 408 6.50 14.18 24.99
C ILE A 408 7.77 14.62 25.72
N PRO A 409 8.93 13.96 25.51
CA PRO A 409 10.19 14.33 26.14
C PRO A 409 10.58 15.78 25.81
N GLU A 410 11.42 16.38 26.67
CA GLU A 410 12.05 17.66 26.34
C GLU A 410 12.91 17.51 25.07
N MET A 411 12.73 18.44 24.15
CA MET A 411 13.39 18.41 22.85
C MET A 411 14.86 18.82 23.01
N SER A 412 15.79 17.92 22.68
CA SER A 412 17.21 18.28 22.53
C SER A 412 17.40 19.33 21.42
N GLU A 413 18.40 20.21 21.58
CA GLU A 413 18.89 21.06 20.49
C GLU A 413 19.90 20.33 19.60
N GLU A 414 20.54 19.28 20.12
CA GLU A 414 21.48 18.46 19.37
C GLU A 414 20.72 17.47 18.48
N GLU A 415 20.77 17.72 17.17
CA GLU A 415 20.20 16.85 16.14
C GLU A 415 21.30 15.99 15.52
N ILE A 416 21.04 14.69 15.38
CA ILE A 416 21.99 13.80 14.71
C ILE A 416 21.94 14.11 13.21
N VAL A 417 23.09 14.33 12.59
CA VAL A 417 23.20 14.61 11.15
C VAL A 417 24.34 13.80 10.54
N SER A 418 24.21 13.43 9.27
CA SER A 418 25.32 12.89 8.49
C SER A 418 25.95 14.01 7.65
N VAL A 419 27.26 13.93 7.42
CA VAL A 419 28.01 14.87 6.57
C VAL A 419 28.52 14.09 5.35
N PRO A 420 28.41 14.60 4.11
CA PRO A 420 28.05 15.97 3.73
C PRO A 420 26.55 16.28 3.68
N ASP A 421 25.67 15.34 4.03
CA ASP A 421 24.23 15.41 3.78
C ASP A 421 23.41 16.07 4.88
N ALA A 422 24.01 17.03 5.61
CA ALA A 422 23.42 17.59 6.81
C ALA A 422 22.02 18.17 6.56
N LYS A 423 21.83 18.94 5.47
CA LYS A 423 20.51 19.48 5.09
C LYS A 423 19.45 18.36 4.96
N TYR A 424 19.79 17.29 4.26
CA TYR A 424 18.86 16.21 3.96
C TYR A 424 18.64 15.27 5.15
N THR A 425 19.67 15.04 5.95
CA THR A 425 19.53 14.28 7.20
C THR A 425 18.77 15.02 8.26
N LYS A 426 18.79 16.36 8.26
CA LYS A 426 17.82 17.19 9.00
C LYS A 426 16.39 17.10 8.46
N GLY A 427 16.15 16.40 7.35
CA GLY A 427 14.83 16.29 6.74
C GLY A 427 14.32 17.59 6.11
N GLU A 428 15.21 18.53 5.79
CA GLU A 428 14.87 19.84 5.19
C GLU A 428 14.69 19.76 3.67
N PHE A 429 13.93 18.75 3.21
CA PHE A 429 13.52 18.63 1.82
C PHE A 429 12.46 19.69 1.50
N GLU A 430 12.53 20.34 0.34
CA GLU A 430 11.59 21.43 0.00
C GLU A 430 10.13 20.99 0.09
N VAL A 431 9.82 19.79 -0.40
CA VAL A 431 8.46 19.22 -0.34
C VAL A 431 8.00 18.91 1.08
N VAL A 432 8.91 18.50 1.98
CA VAL A 432 8.60 18.32 3.41
C VAL A 432 8.30 19.67 4.04
N MET A 433 9.07 20.70 3.71
CA MET A 433 8.86 22.04 4.25
C MET A 433 7.54 22.65 3.78
N LYS A 434 7.08 22.36 2.55
CA LYS A 434 5.72 22.72 2.11
C LYS A 434 4.66 22.10 3.01
N VAL A 435 4.77 20.82 3.36
CA VAL A 435 3.81 20.18 4.30
C VAL A 435 3.89 20.79 5.69
N VAL A 436 5.10 21.04 6.19
CA VAL A 436 5.32 21.70 7.50
C VAL A 436 4.64 23.07 7.56
N GLN A 437 4.69 23.86 6.47
CA GLN A 437 4.04 25.16 6.40
C GLN A 437 2.50 25.09 6.37
N LEU A 438 1.93 23.96 5.91
CA LEU A 438 0.47 23.74 5.92
C LEU A 438 -0.06 23.33 7.30
N LEU A 439 0.81 22.83 8.19
CA LEU A 439 0.41 22.27 9.49
C LEU A 439 0.49 23.31 10.62
N PRO A 440 -0.50 23.34 11.54
CA PRO A 440 -0.37 24.08 12.79
C PRO A 440 0.85 23.58 13.57
N ASP A 441 1.73 24.51 13.96
CA ASP A 441 3.03 24.19 14.61
C ASP A 441 3.86 23.14 13.86
N GLY A 442 3.80 23.11 12.52
CA GLY A 442 4.39 22.04 11.73
C GLY A 442 5.89 21.80 11.98
N HIS A 443 6.66 22.84 12.31
CA HIS A 443 8.07 22.70 12.67
C HIS A 443 8.26 21.84 13.94
N ARG A 444 7.39 22.03 14.93
CA ARG A 444 7.38 21.19 16.14
C ARG A 444 6.97 19.77 15.81
N MET A 445 5.92 19.59 15.00
CA MET A 445 5.44 18.26 14.58
C MET A 445 6.55 17.46 13.89
N LYS A 446 7.30 18.12 13.00
CA LYS A 446 8.48 17.55 12.34
C LYS A 446 9.59 17.23 13.34
N LYS A 447 9.97 18.18 14.21
CA LYS A 447 11.07 17.99 15.17
C LYS A 447 10.82 16.79 16.09
N GLU A 448 9.58 16.58 16.54
CA GLU A 448 9.20 15.41 17.33
C GLU A 448 9.33 14.11 16.53
N VAL A 449 8.97 14.09 15.24
CA VAL A 449 9.20 12.92 14.38
C VAL A 449 10.68 12.63 14.18
N ASP A 450 11.50 13.67 13.99
CA ASP A 450 12.96 13.54 13.86
C ASP A 450 13.58 12.93 15.12
N MET A 451 13.17 13.42 16.30
CA MET A 451 13.59 12.87 17.58
C MET A 451 13.13 11.41 17.76
N ALA A 452 11.93 11.05 17.31
CA ALA A 452 11.44 9.68 17.36
C ALA A 452 12.25 8.75 16.45
N LEU A 453 12.64 9.22 15.26
CA LEU A 453 13.53 8.51 14.35
C LEU A 453 14.92 8.27 14.96
N ASP A 454 15.52 9.31 15.56
CA ASP A 454 16.83 9.22 16.22
C ASP A 454 16.79 8.27 17.42
N THR A 455 15.68 8.26 18.16
CA THR A 455 15.48 7.39 19.32
C THR A 455 15.32 5.91 18.92
N VAL A 456 14.74 5.63 17.74
CA VAL A 456 14.56 4.26 17.23
C VAL A 456 15.81 3.74 16.52
N SER A 457 16.55 4.63 15.86
CA SER A 457 17.76 4.34 15.11
C SER A 457 18.91 5.18 15.68
N GLU A 458 19.56 4.66 16.73
CA GLU A 458 20.62 5.34 17.52
C GLU A 458 21.78 5.95 16.69
N THR A 459 21.89 5.61 15.40
CA THR A 459 22.87 6.19 14.49
C THR A 459 22.23 6.61 13.16
N MET A 460 22.64 7.77 12.65
CA MET A 460 22.24 8.33 11.36
C MET A 460 23.02 7.67 10.22
N THR A 461 22.67 6.42 9.88
CA THR A 461 23.31 5.69 8.77
C THR A 461 22.29 4.90 7.93
N PRO A 462 22.57 4.64 6.64
CA PRO A 462 21.72 3.79 5.81
C PRO A 462 21.70 2.34 6.29
N MET A 463 22.82 1.89 6.88
CA MET A 463 22.99 0.54 7.39
C MET A 463 21.94 0.23 8.46
N HIS A 464 21.80 1.12 9.44
CA HIS A 464 20.81 1.01 10.52
C HIS A 464 19.39 1.46 10.14
N TYR A 465 19.14 1.64 8.85
CA TYR A 465 17.85 2.01 8.29
C TYR A 465 17.27 3.32 8.87
N HIS A 466 18.13 4.33 9.04
CA HIS A 466 17.65 5.65 9.43
C HIS A 466 16.92 6.32 8.25
N LEU A 467 15.63 6.64 8.40
CA LEU A 467 14.76 7.04 7.28
C LEU A 467 15.27 8.29 6.55
N ARG A 468 15.66 9.35 7.30
CA ARG A 468 16.12 10.63 6.73
C ARG A 468 17.37 10.47 5.85
N GLU A 469 18.28 9.61 6.28
CA GLU A 469 19.51 9.27 5.55
C GLU A 469 19.21 8.38 4.34
N ILE A 470 18.37 7.35 4.51
CA ILE A 470 18.00 6.44 3.42
C ILE A 470 17.33 7.16 2.24
N ILE A 471 16.55 8.22 2.48
CA ILE A 471 15.93 9.02 1.41
C ILE A 471 17.00 9.54 0.45
N ILE A 472 17.97 10.31 0.97
CA ILE A 472 18.98 10.96 0.13
C ILE A 472 20.00 9.96 -0.43
N CYS A 473 20.39 8.95 0.34
CA CYS A 473 21.29 7.91 -0.14
C CYS A 473 20.68 7.12 -1.31
N THR A 474 19.40 6.75 -1.22
CA THR A 474 18.72 6.01 -2.29
C THR A 474 18.57 6.85 -3.55
N TYR A 475 18.23 8.14 -3.40
CA TYR A 475 18.19 9.09 -4.52
C TYR A 475 19.53 9.14 -5.27
N ARG A 476 20.64 9.30 -4.53
CA ARG A 476 21.98 9.38 -5.12
C ARG A 476 22.44 8.08 -5.77
N GLN A 477 22.14 6.94 -5.14
CA GLN A 477 22.42 5.63 -5.75
C GLN A 477 21.71 5.49 -7.09
N GLY A 478 20.43 5.90 -7.18
CA GLY A 478 19.71 5.92 -8.44
C GLY A 478 20.37 6.83 -9.49
N LYS A 479 20.90 7.99 -9.07
CA LYS A 479 21.62 8.91 -9.99
C LYS A 479 22.97 8.39 -10.48
N SER A 480 23.64 7.56 -9.70
CA SER A 480 24.90 6.92 -10.09
C SER A 480 24.71 5.54 -10.73
N GLY A 481 23.46 5.07 -10.84
CA GLY A 481 23.11 3.79 -11.43
C GLY A 481 23.48 3.72 -12.91
N LYS A 482 23.95 2.54 -13.34
CA LYS A 482 24.25 2.25 -14.75
C LYS A 482 23.11 1.51 -15.46
N ASP A 483 22.35 0.73 -14.69
CA ASP A 483 21.20 -0.03 -15.19
C ASP A 483 19.93 0.82 -15.09
N GLU A 484 19.17 0.92 -16.18
CA GLU A 484 17.96 1.75 -16.25
C GLU A 484 16.85 1.22 -15.33
N ARG A 485 16.70 -0.10 -15.22
CA ARG A 485 15.68 -0.72 -14.38
C ARG A 485 15.97 -0.49 -12.90
N GLU A 486 17.22 -0.70 -12.49
CA GLU A 486 17.69 -0.40 -11.14
C GLU A 486 17.52 1.09 -10.83
N THR A 487 17.86 1.97 -11.77
CA THR A 487 17.71 3.43 -11.63
C THR A 487 16.25 3.82 -11.40
N GLN A 488 15.32 3.30 -12.21
CA GLN A 488 13.88 3.55 -12.03
C GLN A 488 13.36 3.01 -10.69
N MET A 489 13.80 1.82 -10.29
CA MET A 489 13.45 1.23 -9.00
C MET A 489 13.96 2.08 -7.82
N LEU A 490 15.22 2.53 -7.86
CA LEU A 490 15.80 3.38 -6.83
C LEU A 490 15.14 4.77 -6.80
N GLN A 491 14.77 5.32 -7.96
CA GLN A 491 14.00 6.56 -8.04
C GLN A 491 12.65 6.41 -7.34
N LEU A 492 11.89 5.36 -7.65
CA LEU A 492 10.62 5.06 -6.96
C LEU A 492 10.83 4.90 -5.45
N ARG A 493 11.83 4.13 -5.02
CA ARG A 493 12.14 3.90 -3.60
C ARG A 493 12.49 5.19 -2.85
N SER A 494 13.29 6.07 -3.46
CA SER A 494 13.64 7.36 -2.85
C SER A 494 12.40 8.22 -2.55
N LEU A 495 11.44 8.23 -3.48
CA LEU A 495 10.17 8.95 -3.34
C LEU A 495 9.24 8.26 -2.33
N GLN A 496 9.20 6.93 -2.29
CA GLN A 496 8.44 6.18 -1.29
C GLN A 496 8.93 6.46 0.14
N TYR A 497 10.25 6.57 0.34
CA TYR A 497 10.81 6.92 1.64
C TYR A 497 10.52 8.38 2.03
N LEU A 498 10.54 9.29 1.06
CA LEU A 498 10.17 10.69 1.27
C LEU A 498 8.68 10.82 1.64
N GLU A 499 7.80 10.12 0.94
CA GLU A 499 6.37 10.02 1.24
C GLU A 499 6.15 9.45 2.66
N ARG A 500 6.86 8.37 3.02
CA ARG A 500 6.80 7.78 4.36
C ARG A 500 7.18 8.79 5.46
N TYR A 501 8.22 9.58 5.25
CA TYR A 501 8.61 10.62 6.21
C TYR A 501 7.53 11.69 6.37
N ILE A 502 6.93 12.15 5.26
CA ILE A 502 5.79 13.08 5.29
C ILE A 502 4.60 12.49 6.07
N PHE A 503 4.27 11.21 5.85
CA PHE A 503 3.18 10.55 6.57
C PHE A 503 3.41 10.45 8.08
N LEU A 504 4.65 10.28 8.54
CA LEU A 504 4.97 10.31 9.98
C LEU A 504 4.73 11.70 10.57
N ILE A 505 5.07 12.78 9.85
CA ILE A 505 4.81 14.17 10.26
C ILE A 505 3.31 14.43 10.32
N LEU A 506 2.56 14.03 9.28
CA LEU A 506 1.10 14.14 9.25
C LEU A 506 0.45 13.35 10.38
N PHE A 507 0.93 12.14 10.67
CA PHE A 507 0.43 11.33 11.77
C PHE A 507 0.70 11.98 13.13
N ASN A 508 1.89 12.56 13.35
CA ASN A 508 2.15 13.28 14.59
C ASN A 508 1.27 14.54 14.74
N ALA A 509 1.05 15.28 13.65
CA ALA A 509 0.11 16.41 13.64
C ALA A 509 -1.32 15.97 14.00
N TYR A 510 -1.78 14.86 13.42
CA TYR A 510 -3.04 14.22 13.81
C TYR A 510 -3.07 13.86 15.29
N LEU A 511 -2.01 13.26 15.82
CA LEU A 511 -1.95 12.86 17.22
C LEU A 511 -2.11 14.06 18.15
N HIS A 512 -1.53 15.23 17.83
CA HIS A 512 -1.73 16.47 18.58
C HIS A 512 -3.16 17.00 18.44
N LEU A 513 -3.64 17.15 17.21
CA LEU A 513 -4.91 17.83 16.92
C LEU A 513 -6.14 17.07 17.43
N GLU A 514 -6.11 15.74 17.36
CA GLU A 514 -7.22 14.85 17.76
C GLU A 514 -7.07 14.31 19.19
N LYS A 515 -6.02 14.73 19.93
CA LYS A 515 -5.76 14.28 21.32
C LYS A 515 -6.91 14.61 22.27
N LYS A 516 -7.45 15.83 22.16
CA LYS A 516 -8.54 16.33 23.03
C LYS A 516 -9.79 15.45 22.94
N ASP A 517 -10.02 14.87 21.76
CA ASP A 517 -11.14 14.01 21.45
C ASP A 517 -10.73 12.52 21.56
N SER A 518 -9.64 12.21 22.27
CA SER A 518 -9.14 10.84 22.48
C SER A 518 -8.96 10.02 21.20
N TRP A 519 -8.65 10.69 20.09
CA TRP A 519 -8.51 10.09 18.76
C TRP A 519 -9.76 9.27 18.36
N GLN A 520 -10.97 9.82 18.58
CA GLN A 520 -12.22 9.20 18.12
C GLN A 520 -12.34 9.23 16.59
N ARG A 521 -11.94 10.33 15.95
CA ARG A 521 -11.77 10.38 14.50
C ARG A 521 -10.51 9.58 14.14
N PRO A 522 -10.59 8.55 13.29
CA PRO A 522 -9.40 7.82 12.84
C PRO A 522 -8.52 8.69 11.92
N PHE A 523 -7.22 8.40 11.86
CA PHE A 523 -6.25 9.08 11.00
C PHE A 523 -6.66 9.02 9.53
N SER A 524 -7.21 7.91 9.05
CA SER A 524 -7.72 7.82 7.67
C SER A 524 -8.85 8.80 7.38
N LEU A 525 -9.74 9.04 8.34
CA LEU A 525 -10.80 10.02 8.20
C LEU A 525 -10.25 11.44 8.31
N TRP A 526 -9.31 11.69 9.22
CA TRP A 526 -8.63 12.99 9.36
C TRP A 526 -7.86 13.38 8.10
N MET A 527 -7.15 12.44 7.47
CA MET A 527 -6.45 12.68 6.21
C MET A 527 -7.41 13.11 5.10
N ARG A 528 -8.61 12.51 5.05
CA ARG A 528 -9.63 12.85 4.05
C ARG A 528 -10.35 14.16 4.35
N GLU A 529 -10.75 14.41 5.60
CA GLU A 529 -11.57 15.56 5.96
C GLU A 529 -10.77 16.83 6.22
N VAL A 530 -9.52 16.69 6.70
CA VAL A 530 -8.68 17.81 7.15
C VAL A 530 -7.48 17.98 6.23
N ALA A 531 -6.63 16.95 6.10
CA ALA A 531 -5.38 17.08 5.36
C ALA A 531 -5.61 17.31 3.85
N ALA A 532 -6.58 16.63 3.24
CA ALA A 532 -6.94 16.82 1.84
C ALA A 532 -7.45 18.24 1.55
N VAL A 533 -8.24 18.81 2.46
CA VAL A 533 -8.74 20.18 2.32
C VAL A 533 -7.60 21.20 2.48
N ALA A 534 -6.65 20.92 3.37
CA ALA A 534 -5.46 21.73 3.60
C ALA A 534 -4.44 21.71 2.45
N GLY A 535 -4.64 20.88 1.41
CA GLY A 535 -3.76 20.85 0.24
C GLY A 535 -2.65 19.80 0.32
N VAL A 536 -2.69 18.88 1.28
CA VAL A 536 -1.61 17.89 1.49
C VAL A 536 -1.47 16.96 0.28
N TYR A 537 -2.57 16.50 -0.32
CA TYR A 537 -2.49 15.61 -1.48
C TYR A 537 -2.03 16.32 -2.74
N GLU A 538 -2.27 17.62 -2.89
CA GLU A 538 -1.69 18.44 -3.95
C GLU A 538 -0.15 18.47 -3.82
N VAL A 539 0.39 18.63 -2.60
CA VAL A 539 1.84 18.54 -2.35
C VAL A 539 2.38 17.13 -2.65
N LEU A 540 1.67 16.09 -2.21
CA LEU A 540 2.06 14.69 -2.51
C LEU A 540 1.95 14.35 -4.01
N ASN A 541 1.13 15.07 -4.77
CA ASN A 541 1.01 14.90 -6.22
C ASN A 541 2.12 15.62 -7.01
N GLU A 542 3.02 16.31 -6.32
CA GLU A 542 4.24 16.93 -6.87
C GLU A 542 5.47 16.49 -6.06
N LEU A 543 5.50 15.23 -5.62
CA LEU A 543 6.56 14.71 -4.76
C LEU A 543 7.87 14.57 -5.53
N GLY A 544 8.96 15.11 -4.97
CA GLY A 544 10.26 15.03 -5.60
C GLY A 544 11.32 15.79 -4.82
N PHE A 545 12.45 15.98 -5.49
CA PHE A 545 13.60 16.75 -5.00
C PHE A 545 13.83 17.97 -5.91
N PRO A 546 12.91 18.96 -5.93
CA PRO A 546 13.02 20.13 -6.81
C PRO A 546 14.33 20.92 -6.59
N GLU A 547 14.90 20.86 -5.39
CA GLU A 547 16.20 21.45 -5.07
C GLU A 547 17.39 20.76 -5.76
N LEU A 548 17.20 19.56 -6.31
CA LEU A 548 18.22 18.74 -6.95
C LEU A 548 17.95 18.51 -8.44
N GLU A 549 16.70 18.55 -8.88
CA GLU A 549 16.32 18.26 -10.27
C GLU A 549 14.95 18.82 -10.68
N SER A 550 14.75 19.04 -11.99
CA SER A 550 13.43 19.39 -12.53
C SER A 550 12.44 18.23 -12.36
N LEU A 551 11.19 18.55 -12.00
CA LEU A 551 10.10 17.58 -11.85
C LEU A 551 9.24 17.45 -13.12
N GLU A 552 9.48 18.31 -14.13
CA GLU A 552 8.65 18.37 -15.31
C GLU A 552 8.65 17.04 -16.10
N GLY A 553 7.46 16.57 -16.46
CA GLY A 553 7.28 15.32 -17.21
C GLY A 553 7.52 14.03 -16.42
N LYS A 554 7.85 14.09 -15.12
CA LYS A 554 8.13 12.89 -14.31
C LYS A 554 6.85 12.28 -13.76
N ALA A 555 6.42 11.16 -14.34
CA ALA A 555 5.23 10.43 -13.89
C ALA A 555 5.29 10.05 -12.40
N LEU A 556 6.47 9.66 -11.89
CA LEU A 556 6.69 9.30 -10.49
C LEU A 556 6.56 10.49 -9.51
N CYS A 557 6.43 11.74 -9.97
CA CYS A 557 6.14 12.84 -9.05
C CYS A 557 4.65 12.89 -8.67
N THR A 558 3.79 12.27 -9.46
CA THR A 558 2.34 12.23 -9.25
C THR A 558 1.90 11.07 -8.36
N LEU A 559 0.80 11.24 -7.63
CA LEU A 559 0.18 10.17 -6.83
C LEU A 559 -0.12 8.94 -7.71
N ARG A 560 -0.80 9.18 -8.85
CA ARG A 560 -1.16 8.14 -9.80
C ARG A 560 0.08 7.39 -10.30
N GLY A 561 1.08 8.11 -10.80
CA GLY A 561 2.26 7.48 -11.39
C GLY A 561 3.06 6.67 -10.37
N ARG A 562 3.25 7.17 -9.14
CA ARG A 562 3.91 6.40 -8.08
C ARG A 562 3.12 5.17 -7.69
N TRP A 563 1.84 5.32 -7.36
CA TRP A 563 1.06 4.22 -6.81
C TRP A 563 0.78 3.14 -7.87
N GLN A 564 0.66 3.52 -9.15
CA GLN A 564 0.65 2.56 -10.26
C GLN A 564 2.01 1.83 -10.36
N ALA A 565 3.13 2.54 -10.29
CA ALA A 565 4.45 1.92 -10.33
C ALA A 565 4.73 1.00 -9.13
N GLN A 566 4.13 1.27 -7.97
CA GLN A 566 4.18 0.40 -6.78
C GLN A 566 3.50 -0.95 -7.02
N GLY A 567 2.35 -0.93 -7.70
CA GLY A 567 1.58 -2.14 -8.05
C GLY A 567 2.01 -2.80 -9.36
N ALA A 568 2.80 -2.12 -10.19
CA ALA A 568 3.31 -2.65 -11.44
C ALA A 568 4.41 -3.67 -11.15
N THR A 569 4.08 -4.95 -11.34
CA THR A 569 5.02 -6.04 -11.13
C THR A 569 5.47 -6.58 -12.47
N SER A 570 6.76 -6.84 -12.66
CA SER A 570 7.24 -7.63 -13.81
C SER A 570 6.93 -9.13 -13.67
N ARG A 571 5.96 -9.49 -12.83
CA ARG A 571 5.66 -10.87 -12.44
C ARG A 571 4.69 -11.49 -13.42
N PRO A 572 4.81 -12.79 -13.70
CA PRO A 572 3.82 -13.50 -14.51
C PRO A 572 2.42 -13.40 -13.91
N PHE A 573 1.41 -13.25 -14.75
CA PHE A 573 0.01 -13.34 -14.33
C PHE A 573 -0.31 -14.74 -13.78
N ARG A 574 -0.87 -14.80 -12.57
CA ARG A 574 -1.30 -16.03 -11.89
C ARG A 574 -2.72 -15.87 -11.34
N GLY A 575 -3.52 -16.93 -11.42
CA GLY A 575 -4.92 -16.92 -10.97
C GLY A 575 -5.89 -16.42 -12.05
N ASP A 576 -7.05 -15.98 -11.59
CA ASP A 576 -8.17 -15.45 -12.37
C ASP A 576 -8.27 -13.93 -12.21
N PHE A 577 -8.80 -13.25 -13.22
CA PHE A 577 -8.99 -11.80 -13.15
C PHE A 577 -10.35 -11.47 -12.53
N VAL A 578 -10.35 -11.12 -11.25
CA VAL A 578 -11.56 -10.89 -10.43
C VAL A 578 -11.95 -9.44 -10.27
#